data_AF-A0A960BR48-F1
#
_entry.id   AF-A0A960BR48-F1
#
_cell.length_a   1.000
_cell.length_b   1.000
_cell.length_c   1.000
_cell.angle_alpha   90.00
_cell.angle_beta   90.00
_cell.angle_gamma   90.00
#
_symmetry.space_group_name_H-M   'P 1'
#
loop_
_entity.id
_entity.type
_entity.pdbx_description
1 polymer ?
#
loop_
_entity_poly.entity_id
_entity_poly.type
_entity_poly.pdbx_seq_one_letter_code
_entity_poly.pdbx_strand_id
1 'polypeptide(L)'
;IATLQQDGPAQEVREACRRTPLEDRVQEMEEFVGPALGRPQRRNMLISALATQVIQAALIGTLVWLFFIVFGMLAITLPVQSAWVGDLGTADVFYTMGDDHVLSRALIRVSTFLGAFAAFYTTIYASSDPVYRASFTEDAGASLQKAVDVRRAYLTVKASGD
;
A
#
# COMPACT_ATOMS: atom_id res chain seq x y z
N ILE A 1 -4.00 -13.61 -2.89
CA ILE A 1 -2.95 -14.33 -3.65
C ILE A 1 -3.24 -15.83 -3.76
N ALA A 2 -3.76 -16.48 -2.70
CA ALA A 2 -4.30 -17.85 -2.78
C ALA A 2 -5.52 -18.00 -3.74
N THR A 3 -6.06 -16.89 -4.24
CA THR A 3 -7.25 -16.80 -5.10
C THR A 3 -6.97 -16.45 -6.56
N LEU A 4 -5.69 -16.37 -6.99
CA LEU A 4 -5.40 -16.15 -8.41
C LEU A 4 -5.85 -17.39 -9.20
N GLN A 5 -7.01 -17.29 -9.85
CA GLN A 5 -7.51 -18.35 -10.72
C GLN A 5 -6.62 -18.42 -11.95
N GLN A 6 -5.69 -19.37 -11.93
CA GLN A 6 -4.80 -19.65 -13.06
C GLN A 6 -5.57 -20.25 -14.24
N ASP A 7 -6.74 -20.83 -13.95
CA ASP A 7 -7.67 -21.42 -14.90
C ASP A 7 -9.01 -20.66 -14.89
N GLY A 8 -8.96 -19.34 -14.76
CA GLY A 8 -10.16 -18.50 -14.87
C GLY A 8 -10.90 -18.75 -16.19
N PRO A 9 -12.25 -18.73 -16.20
CA PRO A 9 -13.06 -19.02 -17.39
C PRO A 9 -12.74 -18.06 -18.54
N ALA A 10 -12.89 -18.55 -19.78
CA ALA A 10 -12.58 -17.81 -21.00
C ALA A 10 -13.27 -16.44 -21.10
N GLN A 11 -14.42 -16.29 -20.44
CA GLN A 11 -15.18 -15.04 -20.40
C GLN A 11 -14.48 -13.94 -19.56
N GLU A 12 -13.85 -14.29 -18.45
CA GLU A 12 -13.07 -13.34 -17.62
C GLU A 12 -11.84 -12.83 -18.38
N VAL A 13 -11.19 -13.71 -19.16
CA VAL A 13 -10.04 -13.34 -19.99
C VAL A 13 -10.44 -12.36 -21.10
N ARG A 14 -11.57 -12.60 -21.76
CA ARG A 14 -12.14 -11.67 -22.75
C ARG A 14 -12.45 -10.31 -22.13
N GLU A 15 -13.05 -10.30 -20.94
CA GLU A 15 -13.41 -9.08 -20.25
C GLU A 15 -12.18 -8.28 -19.79
N ALA A 16 -11.13 -8.96 -19.31
CA ALA A 16 -9.84 -8.35 -18.98
C ALA A 16 -9.14 -7.72 -20.19
N CYS A 17 -9.36 -8.27 -21.40
CA CYS A 17 -8.78 -7.77 -22.65
C CYS A 17 -9.55 -6.61 -23.28
N ARG A 18 -10.73 -6.21 -22.76
CA ARG A 18 -11.46 -5.05 -23.27
C ARG A 18 -10.62 -3.79 -23.21
N ARG A 19 -10.65 -3.00 -24.29
CA ARG A 19 -9.84 -1.78 -24.51
C ARG A 19 -8.34 -2.04 -24.57
N THR A 20 -7.92 -3.26 -24.92
CA THR A 20 -6.53 -3.57 -25.25
C THR A 20 -6.42 -3.91 -26.75
N PRO A 21 -5.23 -3.81 -27.36
CA PRO A 21 -5.03 -4.23 -28.76
C PRO A 21 -5.37 -5.71 -29.03
N LEU A 22 -5.57 -6.52 -27.99
CA LEU A 22 -5.91 -7.93 -28.09
C LEU A 22 -7.43 -8.19 -28.14
N GLU A 23 -8.27 -7.17 -27.93
CA GLU A 23 -9.73 -7.33 -27.83
C GLU A 23 -10.33 -8.10 -29.02
N ASP A 24 -9.97 -7.72 -30.25
CA ASP A 24 -10.52 -8.34 -31.46
C ASP A 24 -10.02 -9.78 -31.68
N ARG A 25 -8.77 -10.07 -31.30
CA ARG A 25 -8.12 -11.37 -31.50
C ARG A 25 -8.60 -12.42 -30.50
N VAL A 26 -9.01 -11.99 -29.32
CA VAL A 26 -9.40 -12.84 -28.20
C VAL A 26 -10.87 -13.29 -28.33
N GLN A 27 -11.67 -12.65 -29.19
CA GLN A 27 -13.07 -13.06 -29.46
C GLN A 27 -13.17 -14.38 -30.23
N GLU A 28 -12.22 -14.66 -31.13
CA GLU A 28 -12.22 -15.85 -32.00
C GLU A 28 -11.68 -17.11 -31.31
N MET A 29 -11.11 -16.99 -30.11
CA MET A 29 -10.47 -18.10 -29.41
C MET A 29 -11.47 -18.84 -28.51
N GLU A 30 -11.54 -20.17 -28.59
CA GLU A 30 -12.38 -20.98 -27.69
C GLU A 30 -11.67 -21.30 -26.37
N GLU A 31 -10.36 -21.50 -26.41
CA GLU A 31 -9.57 -21.94 -25.26
C GLU A 31 -8.32 -21.07 -25.09
N PHE A 32 -7.99 -20.72 -23.84
CA PHE A 32 -6.80 -19.94 -23.50
C PHE A 32 -5.78 -20.82 -22.81
N VAL A 33 -4.58 -20.90 -23.39
CA VAL A 33 -3.47 -21.64 -22.78
C VAL A 33 -3.23 -21.08 -21.37
N GLY A 34 -3.32 -21.97 -20.38
CA GLY A 34 -3.13 -21.61 -18.97
C GLY A 34 -1.77 -20.93 -18.77
N PRO A 35 -1.68 -19.84 -17.99
CA PRO A 35 -0.41 -19.20 -17.80
C PRO A 35 0.39 -20.15 -16.91
N ALA A 36 1.38 -20.82 -17.46
CA ALA A 36 2.43 -21.45 -16.66
C ALA A 36 3.21 -20.33 -15.96
N LEU A 37 2.61 -19.68 -14.94
CA LEU A 37 3.23 -18.64 -14.15
C LEU A 37 4.37 -19.31 -13.39
N GLY A 38 5.59 -19.14 -13.88
CA GLY A 38 6.78 -19.64 -13.23
C GLY A 38 6.90 -19.09 -11.81
N ARG A 39 7.59 -19.82 -10.93
CA ARG A 39 7.90 -19.39 -9.56
C ARG A 39 8.38 -17.93 -9.44
N PRO A 40 9.21 -17.39 -10.36
CA PRO A 40 9.63 -15.98 -10.30
C PRO A 40 8.50 -14.97 -10.48
N GLN A 41 7.49 -15.28 -11.30
CA GLN A 41 6.36 -14.39 -11.59
C GLN A 41 5.38 -14.31 -10.42
N ARG A 42 5.13 -15.44 -9.77
CA ARG A 42 4.36 -15.48 -8.50
C ARG A 42 5.05 -14.65 -7.42
N ARG A 43 6.39 -14.73 -7.32
CA ARG A 43 7.17 -13.90 -6.39
C ARG A 43 7.07 -12.41 -6.74
N ASN A 44 7.11 -12.04 -8.01
CA ASN A 44 6.96 -10.64 -8.43
C ASN A 44 5.59 -10.06 -8.06
N MET A 45 4.52 -10.83 -8.25
CA MET A 45 3.16 -10.44 -7.86
C MET A 45 3.03 -10.29 -6.34
N LEU A 46 3.61 -11.22 -5.57
CA LEU A 46 3.71 -11.14 -4.11
C LEU A 46 4.44 -9.86 -3.67
N ILE A 47 5.60 -9.57 -4.26
CA ILE A 47 6.39 -8.37 -3.95
C ILE A 47 5.59 -7.11 -4.30
N SER A 48 4.89 -7.08 -5.44
CA SER A 48 4.07 -5.95 -5.84
C SER A 48 2.92 -5.69 -4.87
N ALA A 49 2.22 -6.75 -4.42
CA ALA A 49 1.14 -6.62 -3.45
C ALA A 49 1.65 -6.14 -2.08
N LEU A 50 2.78 -6.68 -1.63
CA LEU A 50 3.45 -6.23 -0.40
C LEU A 50 3.91 -4.79 -0.51
N ALA A 51 4.43 -4.36 -1.66
CA ALA A 51 4.85 -2.99 -1.89
C ALA A 51 3.68 -2.01 -1.74
N THR A 52 2.51 -2.32 -2.31
CA THR A 52 1.30 -1.49 -2.13
C THR A 52 0.90 -1.39 -0.66
N GLN A 53 0.93 -2.49 0.08
CA GLN A 53 0.61 -2.51 1.51
C GLN A 53 1.60 -1.67 2.33
N VAL A 54 2.90 -1.77 2.05
CA VAL A 54 3.94 -0.97 2.71
C VAL A 54 3.75 0.51 2.41
N ILE A 55 3.46 0.88 1.17
CA ILE A 55 3.19 2.27 0.78
C ILE A 55 1.97 2.80 1.54
N GLN A 56 0.87 2.05 1.59
CA GLN A 56 -0.34 2.46 2.29
C GLN A 56 -0.11 2.65 3.79
N ALA A 57 0.56 1.70 4.44
CA ALA A 57 0.92 1.79 5.85
C ALA A 57 1.85 2.97 6.13
N ALA A 58 2.82 3.21 5.26
CA ALA A 58 3.72 4.36 5.35
C ALA A 58 2.95 5.68 5.24
N LEU A 59 2.03 5.81 4.28
CA LEU A 59 1.19 7.01 4.13
C LEU A 59 0.38 7.30 5.39
N ILE A 60 -0.26 6.28 5.98
CA ILE A 60 -1.03 6.44 7.22
C ILE A 60 -0.11 6.81 8.38
N GLY A 61 1.03 6.13 8.53
CA GLY A 61 2.02 6.44 9.55
C GLY A 61 2.56 7.86 9.44
N THR A 62 2.87 8.32 8.22
CA THR A 62 3.32 9.69 7.95
C THR A 62 2.24 10.71 8.27
N LEU A 63 0.97 10.42 7.96
CA LEU A 63 -0.15 11.31 8.28
C LEU A 63 -0.33 11.46 9.80
N VAL A 64 -0.31 10.35 10.54
CA VAL A 64 -0.39 10.34 12.01
C VAL A 64 0.82 11.06 12.61
N TRP A 65 2.02 10.80 12.09
CA TRP A 65 3.25 11.47 12.50
C TRP A 65 3.17 12.98 12.32
N LEU A 66 2.78 13.44 11.13
CA LEU A 66 2.64 14.86 10.81
C LEU A 66 1.58 15.52 11.70
N PHE A 67 0.46 14.83 11.91
CA PHE A 67 -0.59 15.29 12.82
C PHE A 67 -0.03 15.54 14.22
N PHE A 68 0.68 14.56 14.81
CA PHE A 68 1.25 14.74 16.15
C PHE A 68 2.32 15.83 16.23
N ILE A 69 3.13 16.00 15.19
CA ILE A 69 4.12 17.09 15.12
C ILE A 69 3.41 18.45 15.13
N VAL A 70 2.45 18.67 14.22
CA VAL A 70 1.74 19.94 14.09
C VAL A 70 0.88 20.20 15.32
N PHE A 71 0.11 19.20 15.75
CA PHE A 71 -0.75 19.30 16.93
C PHE A 71 0.07 19.55 18.19
N GLY A 72 1.16 18.81 18.40
CA GLY A 72 2.02 18.98 19.58
C GLY A 72 2.68 20.34 19.62
N MET A 73 3.10 20.87 18.47
CA MET A 73 3.64 22.23 18.37
C MET A 73 2.60 23.29 18.73
N LEU A 74 1.35 23.14 18.26
CA LEU A 74 0.25 24.07 18.54
C LEU A 74 -0.30 23.95 19.96
N ALA A 75 -0.35 22.75 20.53
CA ALA A 75 -0.96 22.48 21.82
C ALA A 75 0.00 22.70 22.99
N ILE A 76 1.31 22.49 22.79
CA ILE A 76 2.30 22.49 23.88
C ILE A 76 3.37 23.55 23.61
N THR A 77 3.13 24.76 24.12
CA THR A 77 4.06 25.90 24.01
C THR A 77 5.30 25.73 24.89
N LEU A 78 6.35 26.50 24.59
CA LEU A 78 7.61 26.45 25.35
C LEU A 78 7.41 26.67 26.86
N PRO A 79 6.60 27.64 27.35
CA PRO A 79 6.35 27.78 28.77
C PRO A 79 5.74 26.53 29.42
N VAL A 80 4.86 25.82 28.72
CA VAL A 80 4.26 24.56 29.21
C VAL A 80 5.31 23.47 29.29
N GLN A 81 6.17 23.34 28.27
CA GLN A 81 7.26 22.35 28.27
C GLN A 81 8.24 22.62 29.41
N SER A 82 8.64 23.89 29.61
CA SER A 82 9.52 24.30 30.69
C SER A 82 8.90 24.05 32.07
N ALA A 83 7.60 24.29 32.23
CA ALA A 83 6.91 24.00 33.49
C ALA A 83 6.87 22.49 33.83
N TRP A 84 6.79 21.62 32.82
CA TRP A 84 6.82 20.15 33.03
C TRP A 84 8.21 19.61 33.32
N VAL A 85 9.24 20.15 32.66
CA VAL A 85 10.62 19.74 32.90
C VAL A 85 11.12 20.26 34.25
N GLY A 86 10.66 21.44 34.69
CA GLY A 86 11.05 22.03 35.96
C GLY A 86 12.57 22.17 36.07
N ASP A 87 13.15 21.76 37.20
CA ASP A 87 14.60 21.82 37.46
C ASP A 87 15.41 20.71 36.76
N LEU A 88 14.75 19.76 36.07
CA LEU A 88 15.44 18.66 35.40
C LEU A 88 16.19 19.09 34.13
N GLY A 89 16.03 20.33 33.68
CA GLY A 89 16.75 20.90 32.55
C GLY A 89 15.91 21.87 31.70
N THR A 90 16.41 22.20 30.51
CA THR A 90 15.67 22.99 29.52
C THR A 90 15.04 22.08 28.48
N ALA A 91 13.90 22.49 27.90
CA ALA A 91 13.34 21.79 26.76
C ALA A 91 14.38 21.79 25.62
N ASP A 92 14.78 20.61 25.13
CA ASP A 92 15.69 20.47 23.99
C ASP A 92 14.95 20.88 22.71
N VAL A 93 15.03 22.17 22.39
CA VAL A 93 14.38 22.79 21.23
C VAL A 93 15.18 22.49 19.98
N PHE A 94 14.54 21.81 19.03
CA PHE A 94 15.11 21.55 17.72
C PHE A 94 14.86 22.71 16.75
N TYR A 95 13.64 23.28 16.80
CA TYR A 95 13.25 24.42 15.96
C TYR A 95 12.18 25.26 16.66
N THR A 96 12.24 26.58 16.50
CA THR A 96 11.26 27.52 17.05
C THR A 96 10.48 28.18 15.93
N MET A 97 9.16 28.25 16.09
CA MET A 97 8.22 28.91 15.18
C MET A 97 7.55 30.07 15.92
N GLY A 98 7.86 31.31 15.53
CA GLY A 98 7.39 32.49 16.27
C GLY A 98 8.04 32.58 17.65
N ASP A 99 7.29 33.09 18.63
CA ASP A 99 7.84 33.36 19.98
C ASP A 99 7.69 32.17 20.94
N ASP A 100 6.56 31.46 20.90
CA ASP A 100 6.20 30.46 21.93
C ASP A 100 6.06 29.01 21.44
N HIS A 101 6.06 28.78 20.12
CA HIS A 101 5.81 27.43 19.57
C HIS A 101 7.14 26.78 19.22
N VAL A 102 7.42 25.62 19.83
CA VAL A 102 8.71 24.94 19.67
C VAL A 102 8.51 23.49 19.26
N LEU A 103 9.26 23.08 18.24
CA LEU A 103 9.50 21.69 17.91
C LEU A 103 10.63 21.18 18.80
N SER A 104 10.30 20.42 19.85
CA SER A 104 11.31 19.81 20.71
C SER A 104 11.75 18.44 20.20
N ARG A 105 12.97 18.02 20.58
CA ARG A 105 13.47 16.67 20.27
C ARG A 105 12.58 15.58 20.88
N ALA A 106 12.00 15.85 22.05
CA ALA A 106 11.02 14.98 22.69
C ALA A 106 9.77 14.80 21.80
N LEU A 107 9.22 15.90 21.27
CA LEU A 107 8.06 15.86 20.37
C LEU A 107 8.36 15.06 19.10
N ILE A 108 9.54 15.26 18.49
CA ILE A 108 9.96 14.49 17.32
C ILE A 108 10.02 13.00 17.67
N ARG A 109 10.66 12.63 18.78
CA ARG A 109 10.85 11.23 19.20
C ARG A 109 9.52 10.53 19.47
N VAL A 110 8.62 11.16 20.24
CA VAL A 110 7.32 10.60 20.58
C VAL A 110 6.43 10.51 19.34
N SER A 111 6.37 11.55 18.52
CA SER A 111 5.58 11.53 17.28
C SER A 111 6.08 10.45 16.33
N THR A 112 7.40 10.29 16.19
CA THR A 112 8.03 9.26 15.35
C THR A 112 7.66 7.86 15.82
N PHE A 113 7.70 7.62 17.13
CA PHE A 113 7.25 6.36 17.71
C PHE A 113 5.77 6.10 17.42
N LEU A 114 4.89 7.09 17.65
CA LEU A 114 3.45 6.96 17.41
C LEU A 114 3.12 6.75 15.93
N GLY A 115 3.80 7.45 15.02
CA GLY A 115 3.64 7.29 13.58
C GLY A 115 4.09 5.91 13.08
N ALA A 116 5.25 5.45 13.53
CA ALA A 116 5.73 4.09 13.22
C ALA A 116 4.80 3.02 13.81
N PHE A 117 4.31 3.21 15.03
CA PHE A 117 3.36 2.31 15.66
C PHE A 117 2.01 2.28 14.91
N ALA A 118 1.52 3.43 14.43
CA ALA A 118 0.32 3.51 13.62
C ALA A 118 0.47 2.77 12.27
N ALA A 119 1.60 2.95 11.58
CA ALA A 119 1.92 2.21 10.36
C ALA A 119 1.96 0.69 10.62
N PHE A 120 2.63 0.29 11.70
CA PHE A 120 2.75 -1.11 12.09
C PHE A 120 1.40 -1.73 12.44
N TYR A 121 0.58 -1.04 13.24
CA TYR A 121 -0.76 -1.46 13.61
C TYR A 121 -1.65 -1.63 12.38
N THR A 122 -1.62 -0.66 11.45
CA THR A 122 -2.35 -0.74 10.19
C THR A 122 -1.88 -1.94 9.36
N THR A 123 -0.58 -2.22 9.33
CA THR A 123 -0.03 -3.38 8.59
C THR A 123 -0.51 -4.70 9.18
N ILE A 124 -0.50 -4.85 10.51
CA ILE A 124 -1.04 -6.04 11.19
C ILE A 124 -2.53 -6.18 10.89
N TYR A 125 -3.31 -5.12 11.07
CA TYR A 125 -4.75 -5.15 10.86
C TYR A 125 -5.09 -5.54 9.40
N ALA A 126 -4.39 -4.95 8.42
CA ALA A 126 -4.50 -5.30 7.01
C ALA A 126 -4.07 -6.74 6.70
N SER A 127 -3.16 -7.32 7.49
CA SER A 127 -2.72 -8.71 7.34
C SER A 127 -3.63 -9.72 8.05
N SER A 128 -4.43 -9.29 9.03
CA SER A 128 -5.19 -10.18 9.91
C SER A 128 -6.68 -10.26 9.60
N ASP A 129 -7.26 -9.29 8.88
CA ASP A 129 -8.72 -9.21 8.76
C ASP A 129 -9.26 -9.69 7.39
N PRO A 130 -10.05 -10.78 7.32
CA PRO A 130 -10.79 -11.16 6.12
C PRO A 130 -11.92 -10.19 5.74
N VAL A 131 -12.32 -9.23 6.59
CA VAL A 131 -13.39 -8.23 6.36
C VAL A 131 -12.88 -6.95 5.67
N TYR A 132 -11.60 -6.60 5.79
CA TYR A 132 -11.01 -5.40 5.13
C TYR A 132 -10.70 -5.59 3.64
N ARG A 133 -11.02 -6.78 3.10
CA ARG A 133 -10.71 -7.19 1.73
C ARG A 133 -11.50 -6.43 0.65
N ALA A 134 -12.62 -5.81 1.01
CA ALA A 134 -13.65 -5.32 0.07
C ALA A 134 -13.41 -3.93 -0.55
N SER A 135 -12.32 -3.22 -0.22
CA SER A 135 -12.10 -1.87 -0.80
C SER A 135 -10.68 -1.56 -1.25
N PHE A 136 -9.65 -2.26 -0.75
CA PHE A 136 -8.26 -1.96 -1.13
C PHE A 136 -7.49 -3.18 -1.63
N THR A 137 -7.78 -4.37 -1.08
CA THR A 137 -7.14 -5.62 -1.50
C THR A 137 -7.80 -6.20 -2.76
N GLU A 138 -9.08 -5.92 -2.98
CA GLU A 138 -9.81 -6.33 -4.18
C GLU A 138 -9.29 -5.60 -5.43
N ASP A 139 -9.02 -4.29 -5.36
CA ASP A 139 -8.50 -3.52 -6.49
C ASP A 139 -7.10 -3.95 -6.93
N ALA A 140 -6.20 -4.20 -5.96
CA ALA A 140 -4.86 -4.71 -6.26
C ALA A 140 -4.91 -6.14 -6.80
N GLY A 141 -5.79 -6.98 -6.23
CA GLY A 141 -6.05 -8.34 -6.72
C GLY A 141 -6.62 -8.36 -8.13
N ALA A 142 -7.62 -7.52 -8.41
CA ALA A 142 -8.26 -7.39 -9.71
C ALA A 142 -7.29 -6.85 -10.78
N SER A 143 -6.45 -5.88 -10.41
CA SER A 143 -5.42 -5.35 -11.31
C SER A 143 -4.37 -6.42 -11.67
N LEU A 144 -3.93 -7.21 -10.69
CA LEU A 144 -3.01 -8.32 -10.91
C LEU A 144 -3.65 -9.45 -11.72
N GLN A 145 -4.90 -9.78 -11.44
CA GLN A 145 -5.66 -10.79 -12.19
C GLN A 145 -5.82 -10.37 -13.65
N LYS A 146 -6.23 -9.11 -13.90
CA LYS A 146 -6.30 -8.54 -15.24
C LYS A 146 -4.97 -8.65 -16.00
N ALA A 147 -3.84 -8.37 -15.34
CA ALA A 147 -2.52 -8.50 -15.94
C ALA A 147 -2.15 -9.96 -16.30
N VAL A 148 -2.56 -10.92 -15.45
CA VAL A 148 -2.40 -12.36 -15.74
C VAL A 148 -3.24 -12.76 -16.95
N ASP A 149 -4.50 -12.32 -16.99
CA ASP A 149 -5.45 -12.69 -18.04
C ASP A 149 -5.07 -12.11 -19.40
N VAL A 150 -4.65 -10.84 -19.46
CA VAL A 150 -4.10 -10.23 -20.68
C VAL A 150 -2.85 -11.00 -21.17
N ARG A 151 -2.01 -11.48 -20.25
CA ARG A 151 -0.84 -12.28 -20.61
C ARG A 151 -1.22 -13.66 -21.15
N ARG A 152 -2.24 -14.32 -20.59
CA ARG A 152 -2.78 -15.58 -21.13
C ARG A 152 -3.26 -15.39 -22.56
N ALA A 153 -4.06 -14.34 -22.79
CA ALA A 153 -4.53 -13.97 -24.12
C ALA A 153 -3.37 -13.76 -25.09
N TYR A 154 -2.35 -12.98 -24.70
CA TYR A 154 -1.15 -12.75 -25.53
C TYR A 154 -0.43 -14.05 -25.91
N LEU A 155 -0.18 -14.94 -24.94
CA LEU A 155 0.50 -16.21 -25.20
C LEU A 155 -0.32 -17.14 -26.09
N THR A 156 -1.64 -17.14 -25.93
CA THR A 156 -2.53 -17.95 -26.76
C THR A 156 -2.52 -17.43 -28.20
N VAL A 157 -2.68 -16.12 -28.41
CA VAL A 157 -2.61 -15.49 -29.75
C VAL A 157 -1.26 -15.75 -30.41
N LYS A 158 -0.16 -15.68 -29.65
CA LYS A 158 1.17 -16.00 -30.15
C LYS A 158 1.29 -17.46 -30.59
N ALA A 159 0.77 -18.40 -29.79
CA ALA A 159 0.82 -19.83 -30.11
C ALA A 159 -0.05 -20.23 -31.31
N SER A 160 -1.11 -19.47 -31.61
CA SER A 160 -1.97 -19.68 -32.79
C SER A 160 -1.49 -18.99 -34.07
N GLY A 161 -0.47 -18.14 -33.98
CA GLY A 161 0.11 -17.40 -35.11
C GLY A 161 1.40 -18.02 -35.68
N ASP A 162 1.96 -19.03 -35.00
CA ASP A 162 2.99 -19.95 -35.51
C ASP A 162 2.30 -21.17 -36.17
#